data_AF-A0A553K4B3-F1
#
_entry.id   AF-A0A553K4B3-F1
#
_cell.length_a   1.000
_cell.length_b   1.000
_cell.length_c   1.000
_cell.angle_alpha   90.00
_cell.angle_beta   90.00
_cell.angle_gamma   90.00
#
_symmetry.space_group_name_H-M   'P 1'
#
loop_
_entity.id
_entity.type
_entity.pdbx_description
1 polymer ?
#
loop_
_entity_poly.entity_id
_entity_poly.type
_entity_poly.pdbx_seq_one_letter_code
_entity_poly.pdbx_strand_id
1 'polypeptide(L)'
;MLSVTDEALSSKETKRLGDADFTYGEVGATQSETLPGNYDHLRRVRILGTGADRFEQAVRILMSWDMHRIAGIRVRTSSKHAVPGAVAVLLLGRGSLSLEGTSACRVRHG
;
A
#
# COMPACT_ATOMS: atom_id res chain seq x y z
N MET A 1 16.59 -15.74 -4.33
CA MET A 1 15.46 -15.31 -3.48
C MET A 1 15.90 -14.09 -2.70
N LEU A 2 15.60 -12.88 -3.18
CA LEU A 2 15.95 -11.66 -2.44
C LEU A 2 15.10 -11.64 -1.16
N SER A 3 15.77 -11.68 -0.01
CA SER A 3 15.11 -11.56 1.29
C SER A 3 14.42 -10.21 1.34
N VAL A 4 13.09 -10.20 1.22
CA VAL A 4 12.32 -8.99 1.49
C VAL A 4 12.16 -8.90 2.99
N THR A 5 12.96 -8.07 3.64
CA THR A 5 12.84 -7.82 5.07
C THR A 5 11.56 -7.04 5.34
N ASP A 6 10.70 -7.61 6.18
CA ASP A 6 9.56 -6.93 6.79
C ASP A 6 10.11 -5.91 7.79
N GLU A 7 10.07 -4.62 7.42
CA GLU A 7 10.57 -3.56 8.28
C GLU A 7 9.38 -2.88 8.96
N ALA A 8 9.24 -3.09 10.26
CA ALA A 8 8.19 -2.47 11.03
C ALA A 8 8.39 -0.94 11.11
N LEU A 9 7.29 -0.19 11.02
CA LEU A 9 7.30 1.25 11.24
C LEU A 9 7.46 1.53 12.74
N SER A 10 8.29 2.50 13.13
CA SER A 10 8.47 2.81 14.56
C SER A 10 7.15 3.31 15.18
N SER A 11 6.97 3.11 16.49
CA SER A 11 5.75 3.58 17.18
C SER A 11 5.56 5.09 17.07
N LYS A 12 6.66 5.86 17.08
CA LYS A 12 6.65 7.31 16.92
C LYS A 12 6.17 7.73 15.52
N GLU A 13 6.69 7.09 14.47
CA GLU A 13 6.27 7.34 13.09
C GLU A 13 4.83 6.90 12.85
N THR A 14 4.44 5.75 13.38
CA THR A 14 3.08 5.23 13.33
C THR A 14 2.10 6.24 13.92
N LYS A 15 2.37 6.76 15.13
CA LYS A 15 1.53 7.78 15.76
C LYS A 15 1.50 9.07 14.94
N ARG A 16 2.67 9.60 14.56
CA ARG A 16 2.76 10.85 13.77
C ARG A 16 1.97 10.76 12.47
N LEU A 17 2.16 9.69 11.69
CA LEU A 17 1.50 9.50 10.41
C LEU A 17 0.05 9.03 10.55
N GLY A 18 -0.32 8.47 11.70
CA GLY A 18 -1.70 8.13 12.07
C GLY A 18 -2.53 9.34 12.50
N ASP A 19 -1.88 10.40 13.00
CA ASP A 19 -2.53 11.64 13.44
C ASP A 19 -2.51 12.74 12.35
N ALA A 20 -1.68 12.59 11.31
CA ALA A 20 -1.54 13.59 10.25
C ALA A 20 -2.80 13.72 9.38
N ASP A 21 -3.06 14.92 8.87
CA ASP A 21 -4.09 15.15 7.85
C ASP A 21 -3.68 14.56 6.49
N PHE A 22 -4.67 14.26 5.65
CA PHE A 22 -4.42 13.87 4.27
C PHE A 22 -3.95 15.08 3.45
N THR A 23 -3.03 14.83 2.52
CA THR A 23 -2.48 15.88 1.63
C THR A 23 -3.35 16.16 0.41
N TYR A 24 -4.46 15.44 0.25
CA TYR A 24 -5.44 15.56 -0.83
C TYR A 24 -6.85 15.40 -0.26
N GLY A 25 -7.84 16.07 -0.88
CA GLY A 25 -9.22 16.11 -0.39
C GLY A 25 -10.06 14.91 -0.83
N GLU A 26 -9.65 14.24 -1.89
CA GLU A 26 -10.37 13.17 -2.60
C GLU A 26 -10.17 11.80 -1.93
N VAL A 27 -10.21 11.77 -0.60
CA VAL A 27 -10.00 10.57 0.21
C VAL A 27 -11.12 9.56 -0.04
N GLY A 28 -10.77 8.38 -0.55
CA GLY A 28 -11.73 7.32 -0.84
C GLY A 28 -12.50 7.48 -2.15
N ALA A 29 -12.16 8.48 -2.99
CA ALA A 29 -12.88 8.74 -4.24
C ALA A 29 -12.88 7.56 -5.24
N THR A 30 -11.96 6.60 -5.09
CA THR A 30 -11.90 5.37 -5.91
C THR A 30 -13.06 4.40 -5.69
N GLN A 31 -13.91 4.62 -4.68
CA GLN A 31 -15.15 3.86 -4.49
C GLN A 31 -16.26 4.28 -5.47
N SER A 32 -16.17 5.51 -5.99
CA SER A 32 -17.10 6.06 -6.96
C SER A 32 -16.71 5.61 -8.37
N GLU A 33 -17.71 5.48 -9.25
CA GLU A 33 -17.48 5.31 -10.69
C GLU A 33 -16.88 6.58 -11.32
N THR A 34 -17.22 7.75 -10.78
CA THR A 34 -16.67 9.04 -11.23
C THR A 34 -15.44 9.37 -10.41
N LEU A 35 -14.27 9.37 -11.06
CA LEU A 35 -12.98 9.71 -10.45
C LEU A 35 -12.67 11.21 -10.60
N PRO A 36 -11.85 11.81 -9.71
CA PRO A 36 -11.52 13.22 -9.79
C PRO A 36 -10.68 13.54 -11.03
N GLY A 37 -11.12 14.49 -11.86
CA GLY A 37 -10.58 14.72 -13.21
C GLY A 37 -9.20 15.35 -13.31
N ASN A 38 -8.58 15.75 -12.19
CA ASN A 38 -7.23 16.32 -12.13
C ASN A 38 -6.12 15.26 -11.96
N TYR A 39 -6.45 13.97 -12.08
CA TYR A 39 -5.50 12.87 -12.00
C TYR A 39 -5.41 12.08 -13.32
N ASP A 40 -4.22 11.58 -13.63
CA ASP A 40 -4.07 10.55 -14.65
C ASP A 40 -4.65 9.23 -14.14
N HIS A 41 -5.73 8.77 -14.78
CA HIS A 41 -6.38 7.52 -14.40
C HIS A 41 -5.81 6.32 -15.17
N LEU A 42 -5.48 5.26 -14.44
CA LEU A 42 -5.05 3.99 -15.01
C LEU A 42 -6.01 2.86 -14.61
N ARG A 43 -6.63 2.21 -15.60
CA ARG A 43 -7.40 0.98 -15.40
C ARG A 43 -6.73 -0.18 -16.13
N ARG A 44 -6.23 -1.16 -15.37
CA ARG A 44 -5.66 -2.40 -15.90
C ARG A 44 -6.33 -3.60 -15.21
N VAL A 45 -6.73 -4.57 -16.01
CA VAL A 45 -7.35 -5.81 -15.52
C VAL A 45 -6.58 -7.00 -16.06
N ARG A 46 -6.29 -7.95 -15.18
CA ARG A 46 -5.64 -9.23 -15.50
C ARG A 46 -6.29 -10.33 -14.66
N ILE A 47 -6.51 -11.47 -15.28
CA ILE A 47 -7.02 -12.67 -14.59
C ILE A 47 -5.83 -13.36 -13.92
N LEU A 48 -5.90 -13.52 -12.59
CA LEU A 48 -4.85 -14.19 -11.82
C LEU A 48 -5.00 -15.73 -11.79
N GLY A 49 -6.17 -16.24 -12.20
CA GLY A 49 -6.57 -17.64 -12.19
C GLY A 49 -8.03 -17.78 -11.72
N THR A 50 -8.48 -18.99 -11.42
CA THR A 50 -9.88 -19.30 -11.05
C THR A 50 -9.95 -20.20 -9.81
N GLY A 51 -11.08 -20.14 -9.09
CA GLY A 51 -11.35 -20.98 -7.91
C GLY A 51 -11.03 -20.30 -6.57
N ALA A 52 -11.57 -20.87 -5.49
CA ALA A 52 -11.46 -20.33 -4.13
C ALA A 52 -10.00 -20.24 -3.65
N ASP A 53 -9.22 -21.31 -3.81
CA ASP A 53 -7.81 -21.35 -3.39
C ASP A 53 -6.98 -20.23 -4.02
N ARG A 54 -7.24 -19.94 -5.29
CA ARG A 54 -6.53 -18.88 -6.02
C ARG A 54 -6.97 -17.49 -5.56
N PHE A 55 -8.25 -17.32 -5.27
CA PHE A 55 -8.76 -16.08 -4.68
C PHE A 55 -8.13 -15.84 -3.30
N GLU A 56 -8.12 -16.83 -2.42
CA GLU A 56 -7.53 -16.71 -1.09
C GLU A 56 -6.02 -16.43 -1.15
N GLN A 57 -5.31 -17.04 -2.09
CA GLN A 57 -3.90 -16.73 -2.33
C GLN A 57 -3.71 -15.26 -2.73
N ALA A 58 -4.54 -14.75 -3.64
CA ALA A 58 -4.49 -13.36 -4.05
C ALA A 58 -4.81 -12.40 -2.90
N VAL A 59 -5.82 -12.71 -2.08
CA VAL A 59 -6.16 -11.96 -0.87
C VAL A 59 -5.00 -11.94 0.11
N ARG A 60 -4.34 -13.09 0.37
CA ARG A 60 -3.18 -13.15 1.27
C ARG A 60 -2.06 -12.23 0.78
N ILE A 61 -1.68 -12.32 -0.50
CA ILE A 61 -0.62 -11.49 -1.11
C ILE A 61 -0.97 -9.99 -1.07
N LEU A 62 -2.24 -9.66 -1.32
CA LEU A 62 -2.71 -8.27 -1.30
C LEU A 62 -2.69 -7.71 0.12
N MET A 63 -3.26 -8.45 1.07
CA MET A 63 -3.44 -8.02 2.44
C MET A 63 -2.15 -8.06 3.25
N SER A 64 -1.14 -8.84 2.87
CA SER A 64 0.18 -8.91 3.52
C SER A 64 1.18 -7.86 3.03
N TRP A 65 0.78 -6.96 2.12
CA TRP A 65 1.65 -6.00 1.42
C TRP A 65 2.60 -6.63 0.38
N ASP A 66 2.53 -7.95 0.16
CA ASP A 66 3.46 -8.65 -0.72
C ASP A 66 3.34 -8.24 -2.18
N MET A 67 2.16 -7.79 -2.63
CA MET A 67 2.00 -7.22 -3.98
C MET A 67 2.99 -6.07 -4.24
N HIS A 68 3.18 -5.16 -3.28
CA HIS A 68 4.11 -4.03 -3.40
C HIS A 68 5.56 -4.52 -3.42
N ARG A 69 5.89 -5.47 -2.52
CA ARG A 69 7.22 -6.07 -2.39
C ARG A 69 7.64 -6.81 -3.66
N ILE A 70 6.75 -7.60 -4.24
CA ILE A 70 6.96 -8.31 -5.50
C ILE A 70 7.19 -7.31 -6.65
N ALA A 71 6.55 -6.15 -6.61
CA ALA A 71 6.78 -5.06 -7.56
C ALA A 71 8.12 -4.30 -7.33
N GLY A 72 8.95 -4.74 -6.37
CA GLY A 72 10.23 -4.12 -6.04
C GLY A 72 10.12 -2.87 -5.17
N ILE A 73 8.95 -2.61 -4.59
CA ILE A 73 8.72 -1.49 -3.67
C ILE A 73 9.04 -1.95 -2.26
N ARG A 74 9.88 -1.20 -1.53
CA ARG A 74 10.08 -1.45 -0.11
C ARG A 74 8.92 -0.82 0.67
N VAL A 75 8.42 -1.54 1.67
CA VAL A 75 7.27 -1.08 2.46
C VAL A 75 7.59 -1.23 3.94
N ARG A 76 7.45 -0.14 4.68
CA ARG A 76 7.48 -0.11 6.15
C ARG A 76 6.07 0.04 6.68
N THR A 77 5.63 -0.81 7.60
CA THR A 77 4.21 -0.89 7.98
C THR A 77 4.01 -0.89 9.48
N SER A 78 2.92 -0.26 9.95
CA SER A 78 2.50 -0.34 11.36
C SER A 78 1.75 -1.64 11.69
N SER A 79 1.31 -2.39 10.68
CA SER A 79 0.60 -3.67 10.80
C SER A 79 1.06 -4.62 9.71
N LYS A 80 1.17 -5.91 10.04
CA LYS A 80 1.45 -6.99 9.07
C LYS A 80 0.38 -7.13 7.99
N HIS A 81 -0.82 -6.64 8.27
CA HIS A 81 -1.96 -6.69 7.36
C HIS A 81 -2.53 -5.30 7.04
N ALA A 82 -3.04 -5.14 5.82
CA ALA A 82 -3.77 -3.96 5.35
C ALA A 82 -5.16 -3.87 6.01
N VAL A 83 -5.17 -3.52 7.29
CA VAL A 83 -6.38 -3.28 8.08
C VAL A 83 -6.63 -1.78 8.21
N PRO A 84 -7.90 -1.34 8.39
CA PRO A 84 -8.19 0.07 8.58
C PRO A 84 -7.36 0.71 9.69
N GLY A 85 -6.81 1.90 9.42
CA GLY A 85 -5.89 2.60 10.31
C GLY A 85 -4.42 2.20 10.17
N ALA A 86 -4.10 1.10 9.49
CA ALA A 86 -2.71 0.73 9.20
C ALA A 86 -2.04 1.82 8.37
N VAL A 87 -0.81 2.16 8.74
CA VAL A 87 0.06 3.10 8.03
C VAL A 87 1.12 2.31 7.28
N ALA A 88 1.31 2.63 6.02
CA ALA A 88 2.38 2.11 5.18
C ALA A 88 3.21 3.28 4.62
N VAL A 89 4.53 3.16 4.68
CA VAL A 89 5.48 4.06 4.02
C VAL A 89 6.12 3.28 2.88
N LEU A 90 5.90 3.74 1.65
CA LEU A 90 6.41 3.12 0.44
C LEU A 90 7.70 3.83 0.01
N LEU A 91 8.75 3.06 -0.28
CA LEU A 91 10.04 3.59 -0.73
C LEU A 91 10.39 3.03 -2.10
N LEU A 92 10.70 3.94 -3.03
CA LEU A 92 11.10 3.62 -4.40
C LEU A 92 12.63 3.66 -4.53
N GLY A 93 13.19 2.58 -5.08
CA GLY A 93 14.61 2.48 -5.39
C GLY A 93 15.25 1.21 -4.83
N ARG A 94 16.53 1.02 -5.15
CA ARG A 94 17.32 -0.17 -4.79
C ARG A 94 18.53 0.24 -3.96
N GLY A 95 18.78 -0.45 -2.84
CA GLY A 95 19.94 -0.19 -1.99
C GLY A 95 19.90 1.21 -1.34
N SER A 96 21.06 1.85 -1.27
CA SER A 96 21.26 3.20 -0.71
C SER A 96 20.77 4.34 -1.62
N LEU A 97 20.42 4.06 -2.89
CA LEU A 97 19.87 5.02 -3.87
C LEU A 97 18.34 5.10 -3.83
N SER A 98 17.74 4.80 -2.67
CA SER A 98 16.28 4.89 -2.56
C SER A 98 15.90 6.37 -2.42
N LEU A 99 15.01 6.81 -3.30
CA LEU A 99 14.36 8.09 -3.11
C LEU A 99 13.44 7.91 -1.91
N GLU A 100 13.86 8.43 -0.77
CA GLU A 100 13.00 8.61 0.39
C GLU A 100 11.99 9.72 0.08
N GLY A 101 11.10 9.45 -0.88
CA GLY A 101 9.88 10.20 -1.08
C GLY A 101 8.84 9.60 -0.15
N THR A 102 8.47 10.33 0.90
CA THR A 102 7.57 9.92 1.98
C THR A 102 6.14 9.71 1.49
N SER A 103 5.91 8.71 0.64
CA SER A 103 4.56 8.28 0.29
C SER A 103 4.00 7.46 1.45
N ALA A 104 3.52 8.17 2.48
CA ALA A 104 2.79 7.59 3.57
C ALA A 104 1.31 7.43 3.18
N CYS A 105 0.80 6.22 3.31
CA CYS A 105 -0.60 5.90 3.07
C CYS A 105 -1.22 5.36 4.36
N ARG A 106 -2.50 5.70 4.58
CA ARG A 106 -3.30 5.14 5.67
C ARG A 106 -4.47 4.37 5.09
N VAL A 107 -4.61 3.11 5.47
CA VAL A 107 -5.76 2.29 5.06
C VAL A 107 -7.02 2.87 5.70
N ARG A 108 -8.04 3.11 4.88
CA ARG A 108 -9.36 3.57 5.33
C ARG A 108 -10.35 2.42 5.27
N HIS A 109 -11.45 2.57 5.99
CA HIS A 109 -12.60 1.70 5.80
C HIS A 109 -13.14 1.92 4.38
N GLY A 110 -13.50 0.81 3.73
CA GLY A 110 -14.28 0.80 2.49
C GLY A 110 -15.71 1.23 2.76
#